data_AF-A0A8U7MU26-F1
#
_entry.id   AF-A0A8U7MU26-F1
#
_cell.length_a   1.000
_cell.length_b   1.000
_cell.length_c   1.000
_cell.angle_alpha   90.00
_cell.angle_beta   90.00
_cell.angle_gamma   90.00
#
_symmetry.space_group_name_H-M   'P 1'
#
loop_
_entity.id
_entity.type
_entity.pdbx_description
1 polymer ?
#
loop_
_entity_poly.entity_id
_entity_poly.type
_entity_poly.pdbx_seq_one_letter_code
_entity_poly.pdbx_strand_id
1 'polypeptide(L)'
;MQQDESNSPVSPADDSLSNSEEEPDRQQLPNNKRGGRNSSGGGSPQSYEELQTQRVMANVRERQRTQSLNEAFAALRKIIPTLPSDKLSKIQTLKLAARYIDFLYQVLQSDELDSKMASCSYVAHERLSYAFSVWRMEGAWSMSASH
;
A
#
# COMPACT_ATOMS: atom_id res chain seq x y z
N MET A 1 2.29 48.40 48.70
CA MET A 1 0.90 48.53 48.19
C MET A 1 0.56 47.23 47.49
N GLN A 2 -0.38 46.49 48.09
CA GLN A 2 -1.01 45.30 47.53
C GLN A 2 -2.08 45.69 46.49
N GLN A 3 -2.28 44.85 45.49
CA GLN A 3 -3.55 44.43 44.87
C GLN A 3 -3.26 43.01 44.36
N ASP A 4 -3.61 41.91 45.04
CA ASP A 4 -4.92 41.24 45.14
C ASP A 4 -5.69 41.16 43.82
N GLU A 5 -5.62 40.00 43.18
CA GLU A 5 -6.72 39.44 42.41
C GLU A 5 -6.81 37.94 42.75
N SER A 6 -7.74 37.63 43.64
CA SER A 6 -8.30 36.31 43.84
C SER A 6 -9.20 35.94 42.66
N ASN A 7 -9.00 34.78 42.02
CA ASN A 7 -10.14 33.90 41.76
C ASN A 7 -9.76 32.42 41.60
N SER A 8 -10.55 31.61 42.30
CA SER A 8 -10.50 30.19 42.62
C SER A 8 -10.29 29.16 41.49
N PRO A 9 -9.95 27.90 41.86
CA PRO A 9 -9.58 26.84 40.92
C PRO A 9 -10.80 26.21 40.24
N VAL A 10 -10.64 25.83 38.97
CA VAL A 10 -11.66 25.11 38.20
C VAL A 10 -11.72 23.64 38.65
N SER A 11 -12.88 23.22 39.15
CA SER A 11 -13.15 21.81 39.51
C SER A 11 -13.24 20.93 38.26
N PRO A 12 -12.81 19.65 38.32
CA PRO A 12 -13.03 18.70 37.24
C PRO A 12 -14.49 18.23 37.26
N ALA A 13 -15.18 18.36 36.13
CA ALA A 13 -16.52 17.80 35.95
C ALA A 13 -16.42 16.27 35.86
N ASP A 14 -17.15 15.61 36.77
CA ASP A 14 -17.54 14.21 36.73
C ASP A 14 -18.62 14.05 35.66
N ASP A 15 -18.34 13.30 34.60
CA ASP A 15 -19.34 12.84 33.64
C ASP A 15 -19.48 11.32 33.78
N SER A 16 -20.11 10.93 34.89
CA SER A 16 -20.64 9.58 35.08
C SER A 16 -21.96 9.43 34.34
N LEU A 17 -21.92 9.20 33.02
CA LEU A 17 -23.07 8.70 32.27
C LEU A 17 -23.04 7.16 32.21
N SER A 18 -23.73 6.59 33.20
CA SER A 18 -24.26 5.24 33.19
C SER A 18 -25.13 5.03 31.96
N ASN A 19 -24.61 4.38 30.91
CA ASN A 19 -25.42 3.79 29.86
C ASN A 19 -25.42 2.27 30.03
N SER A 20 -26.51 1.76 30.59
CA SER A 20 -26.83 0.35 30.68
C SER A 20 -27.33 -0.11 29.30
N GLU A 21 -26.46 -0.74 28.52
CA GLU A 21 -26.86 -1.44 27.30
C GLU A 21 -26.45 -2.91 27.37
N GLU A 22 -27.42 -3.75 27.00
CA GLU A 22 -27.52 -5.18 27.24
C GLU A 22 -26.43 -6.02 26.56
N GLU A 23 -25.94 -7.00 27.30
CA GLU A 23 -25.13 -8.14 26.85
C GLU A 23 -25.88 -9.02 25.83
N PRO A 24 -25.29 -9.30 24.65
CA PRO A 24 -25.66 -10.47 23.87
C PRO A 24 -24.69 -11.63 24.17
N ASP A 25 -25.25 -12.61 24.88
CA ASP A 25 -24.78 -13.95 25.22
C ASP A 25 -23.77 -14.57 24.22
N ARG A 26 -22.46 -14.40 24.49
CA ARG A 26 -21.39 -15.02 23.69
C ARG A 26 -21.15 -16.44 24.19
N GLN A 27 -21.93 -17.38 23.64
CA GLN A 27 -21.80 -18.82 23.84
C GLN A 27 -20.32 -19.26 23.84
N GLN A 28 -19.87 -19.76 24.99
CA GLN A 28 -18.54 -20.32 25.19
C GLN A 28 -18.42 -21.62 24.38
N LEU A 29 -17.67 -21.57 23.28
CA LEU A 29 -17.29 -22.77 22.52
C LEU A 29 -16.32 -23.63 23.35
N PRO A 30 -16.51 -24.96 23.39
CA PRO A 30 -15.71 -25.83 24.23
C PRO A 30 -14.25 -25.89 23.79
N ASN A 31 -13.38 -25.77 24.77
CA ASN A 31 -11.93 -25.83 24.66
C ASN A 31 -11.47 -27.20 24.13
N ASN A 32 -11.18 -27.29 22.83
CA ASN A 32 -10.69 -28.51 22.20
C ASN A 32 -9.22 -28.76 22.57
N LYS A 33 -8.98 -29.39 23.72
CA LYS A 33 -7.70 -30.01 24.09
C LYS A 33 -7.43 -31.25 23.22
N ARG A 34 -6.82 -31.07 22.04
CA ARG A 34 -6.11 -32.11 21.25
C ARG A 34 -5.15 -31.38 20.31
N GLY A 35 -3.85 -31.59 20.20
CA GLY A 35 -2.86 -32.52 20.74
C GLY A 35 -1.60 -32.25 19.91
N GLY A 36 -0.42 -32.19 20.54
CA GLY A 36 0.82 -31.88 19.80
C GLY A 36 2.00 -31.58 20.71
N ARG A 37 2.40 -32.57 21.51
CA ARG A 37 3.72 -32.58 22.17
C ARG A 37 4.79 -32.78 21.09
N ASN A 38 5.55 -31.73 20.77
CA ASN A 38 6.99 -31.85 20.54
C ASN A 38 7.67 -30.48 20.58
N SER A 39 8.29 -30.15 21.71
CA SER A 39 9.43 -29.24 21.77
C SER A 39 10.09 -29.41 23.13
N SER A 40 11.02 -30.36 23.19
CA SER A 40 12.06 -30.42 24.20
C SER A 40 12.93 -29.15 24.09
N GLY A 41 12.66 -28.18 24.96
CA GLY A 41 13.47 -26.99 25.14
C GLY A 41 12.97 -26.28 26.37
N GLY A 42 13.69 -26.43 27.49
CA GLY A 42 13.38 -25.73 28.73
C GLY A 42 13.43 -24.23 28.51
N GLY A 43 12.27 -23.61 28.35
CA GLY A 43 12.08 -22.17 28.41
C GLY A 43 11.20 -21.88 29.61
N SER A 44 11.68 -21.05 30.53
CA SER A 44 10.85 -20.43 31.56
C SER A 44 9.57 -19.84 30.93
N PRO A 45 8.43 -19.83 31.64
CA PRO A 45 7.22 -19.20 31.12
C PRO A 45 7.56 -17.75 30.77
N GLN A 46 7.63 -17.44 29.47
CA GLN A 46 7.89 -16.08 29.03
C GLN A 46 6.84 -15.18 29.65
N SER A 47 7.27 -14.07 30.24
CA SER A 47 6.34 -13.09 30.79
C SER A 47 5.39 -12.66 29.68
N TYR A 48 4.11 -12.49 30.01
CA TYR A 48 3.10 -11.99 29.07
C TYR A 48 3.57 -10.70 28.36
N GLU A 49 4.30 -9.86 29.10
CA GLU A 49 4.92 -8.62 28.59
C GLU A 49 5.97 -8.87 27.49
N GLU A 50 6.76 -9.93 27.64
CA GLU A 50 7.80 -10.32 26.69
C GLU A 50 7.19 -10.85 25.39
N LEU A 51 6.11 -11.64 25.52
CA LEU A 51 5.31 -12.11 24.39
C LEU A 51 4.67 -10.92 23.63
N GLN A 52 4.12 -9.95 24.37
CA GLN A 52 3.50 -8.77 23.78
C GLN A 52 4.53 -7.91 23.06
N THR A 53 5.71 -7.71 23.65
CA THR A 53 6.82 -6.99 23.02
C THR A 53 7.27 -7.68 21.74
N GLN A 54 7.38 -9.02 21.73
CA GLN A 54 7.73 -9.77 20.53
C GLN A 54 6.69 -9.59 19.40
N ARG A 55 5.40 -9.62 19.73
CA ARG A 55 4.31 -9.36 18.77
C ARG A 55 4.39 -7.96 18.19
N VAL A 56 4.65 -6.95 19.01
CA VAL A 56 4.82 -5.56 18.56
C VAL A 56 6.01 -5.46 17.60
N MET A 57 7.16 -6.03 17.96
CA MET A 57 8.34 -6.05 17.08
C MET A 57 8.08 -6.76 15.75
N ALA A 58 7.35 -7.87 15.77
CA ALA A 58 6.95 -8.59 14.55
C ALA A 58 6.06 -7.72 13.65
N ASN A 59 5.08 -7.04 14.23
CA ASN A 59 4.20 -6.11 13.49
C ASN A 59 4.97 -4.93 12.89
N VAL A 60 5.95 -4.38 13.61
CA VAL A 60 6.82 -3.31 13.11
C VAL A 60 7.62 -3.79 11.90
N ARG A 61 8.23 -4.97 11.97
CA ARG A 61 8.98 -5.55 10.85
C ARG A 61 8.09 -5.78 9.63
N GLU A 62 6.89 -6.31 9.82
CA GLU A 62 5.98 -6.55 8.69
C GLU A 62 5.48 -5.25 8.06
N ARG A 63 5.23 -4.21 8.87
CA ARG A 63 4.93 -2.87 8.38
C ARG A 63 6.09 -2.33 7.53
N GLN A 64 7.33 -2.45 8.00
CA GLN A 64 8.51 -1.99 7.27
C GLN A 64 8.70 -2.75 5.94
N ARG A 65 8.48 -4.07 5.95
CA ARG A 65 8.50 -4.90 4.74
C ARG A 65 7.47 -4.42 3.72
N THR A 66 6.25 -4.16 4.19
CA THR A 66 5.14 -3.67 3.34
C THR A 66 5.42 -2.26 2.82
N GLN A 67 6.02 -1.39 3.65
CA GLN A 67 6.42 -0.05 3.24
C GLN A 67 7.45 -0.08 2.11
N SER A 68 8.51 -0.88 2.23
CA SER A 68 9.51 -1.06 1.18
C SER A 68 8.90 -1.53 -0.14
N LEU A 69 7.95 -2.47 -0.08
CA LEU A 69 7.20 -2.91 -1.26
C LEU A 69 6.38 -1.77 -1.88
N ASN A 70 5.72 -0.95 -1.07
CA ASN A 70 4.93 0.17 -1.58
C ASN A 70 5.82 1.26 -2.20
N GLU A 71 7.03 1.49 -1.66
CA GLU A 71 8.02 2.38 -2.23
C GLU A 71 8.49 1.89 -3.60
N ALA A 72 8.77 0.59 -3.76
CA ALA A 72 9.08 0.00 -5.06
C ALA A 72 7.94 0.18 -6.07
N PHE A 73 6.68 0.00 -5.64
CA PHE A 73 5.50 0.28 -6.47
C PHE A 73 5.37 1.77 -6.84
N ALA A 74 5.75 2.69 -5.96
CA ALA A 74 5.76 4.12 -6.27
C ALA A 74 6.86 4.46 -7.28
N ALA A 75 8.06 3.88 -7.13
CA ALA A 75 9.14 4.03 -8.10
C ALA A 75 8.75 3.50 -9.48
N LEU A 76 8.10 2.33 -9.54
CA LEU A 76 7.58 1.77 -10.78
C LEU A 76 6.56 2.71 -11.45
N ARG A 77 5.64 3.33 -10.70
CA ARG A 77 4.68 4.28 -11.28
C ARG A 77 5.35 5.51 -11.91
N LYS A 78 6.49 5.97 -11.38
CA LYS A 78 7.19 7.15 -11.90
C LYS A 78 7.75 6.94 -13.32
N ILE A 79 8.10 5.71 -13.67
CA ILE A 79 8.71 5.38 -14.96
C ILE A 79 7.70 4.94 -16.02
N ILE A 80 6.46 4.65 -15.61
CA ILE A 80 5.38 4.28 -16.53
C ILE A 80 4.76 5.57 -17.08
N PRO A 81 4.66 5.78 -18.40
CA PRO A 81 4.01 6.96 -18.93
C PRO A 81 2.49 6.93 -18.65
N THR A 82 2.01 7.94 -17.92
CA THR A 82 0.62 8.09 -17.49
C THR A 82 0.13 9.52 -17.68
N LEU A 83 -1.19 9.71 -17.68
CA LEU A 83 -1.77 11.06 -17.61
C LEU A 83 -1.70 11.61 -16.18
N PRO A 84 -1.64 12.94 -15.99
CA PRO A 84 -1.60 13.55 -14.66
C PRO A 84 -2.76 13.15 -13.74
N SER A 85 -3.91 12.77 -14.30
CA SER A 85 -5.10 12.33 -13.56
C SER A 85 -5.12 10.83 -13.21
N ASP A 86 -4.18 10.03 -13.72
CA ASP A 86 -4.25 8.58 -13.62
C ASP A 86 -3.98 8.11 -12.17
N LYS A 87 -5.02 7.58 -11.51
CA LYS A 87 -4.90 6.89 -10.23
C LYS A 87 -4.81 5.38 -10.44
N LEU A 88 -3.59 4.84 -10.42
CA LEU A 88 -3.34 3.42 -10.71
C LEU A 88 -3.27 2.54 -9.45
N SER A 89 -4.18 1.57 -9.36
CA SER A 89 -4.07 0.45 -8.40
C SER A 89 -2.83 -0.42 -8.64
N LYS A 90 -2.49 -1.31 -7.69
CA LYS A 90 -1.32 -2.22 -7.83
C LYS A 90 -1.43 -3.08 -9.09
N ILE A 91 -2.59 -3.68 -9.34
CA ILE A 91 -2.82 -4.51 -10.52
C ILE A 91 -2.75 -3.70 -11.82
N GLN A 92 -3.32 -2.49 -11.85
CA GLN A 92 -3.25 -1.62 -13.02
C GLN A 92 -1.81 -1.19 -13.32
N THR A 93 -1.03 -0.90 -12.28
CA THR A 93 0.40 -0.55 -12.41
C THR A 93 1.16 -1.69 -13.08
N LEU A 94 0.97 -2.93 -12.61
CA LEU A 94 1.64 -4.11 -13.20
C LEU A 94 1.22 -4.35 -14.66
N LYS A 95 -0.09 -4.29 -14.94
CA LYS A 95 -0.61 -4.47 -16.31
C LYS A 95 -0.08 -3.39 -17.26
N LEU A 96 -0.01 -2.14 -16.80
CA LEU A 96 0.47 -1.03 -17.62
C LEU A 96 1.99 -1.12 -17.82
N ALA A 97 2.75 -1.53 -16.80
CA ALA A 97 4.18 -1.80 -16.91
C ALA A 97 4.49 -2.85 -17.98
N ALA A 98 3.78 -3.99 -17.96
CA ALA A 98 3.95 -5.04 -18.96
C ALA A 98 3.69 -4.52 -20.38
N ARG A 99 2.57 -3.80 -20.58
CA ARG A 99 2.27 -3.17 -21.87
C ARG A 99 3.33 -2.15 -22.31
N TYR A 100 3.90 -1.40 -21.38
CA TYR A 100 4.96 -0.45 -21.71
C TYR A 100 6.24 -1.15 -22.15
N ILE A 101 6.60 -2.26 -21.50
CA ILE A 101 7.71 -3.11 -21.94
C ILE A 101 7.46 -3.64 -23.36
N ASP A 102 6.27 -4.17 -23.65
CA ASP A 102 5.92 -4.68 -24.98
C ASP A 102 6.01 -3.59 -26.06
N PHE A 103 5.53 -2.38 -25.75
CA PHE A 103 5.66 -1.22 -26.63
C PHE A 103 7.13 -0.89 -26.92
N LEU A 104 7.98 -0.84 -25.88
CA LEU A 104 9.40 -0.57 -26.06
C LEU A 104 10.08 -1.66 -26.91
N TYR A 105 9.71 -2.93 -26.74
CA TYR A 105 10.20 -4.01 -27.61
C TYR A 105 9.79 -3.82 -29.08
N GLN A 106 8.57 -3.36 -29.37
CA GLN A 106 8.14 -3.08 -30.75
C GLN A 106 8.92 -1.91 -31.34
N VAL A 107 9.10 -0.83 -30.57
CA VAL A 107 9.89 0.34 -30.96
C VAL A 107 11.33 -0.04 -31.29
N LEU A 108 11.94 -0.93 -30.51
CA LEU A 108 13.32 -1.40 -30.74
C LEU A 108 13.45 -2.34 -31.94
N GLN A 109 12.38 -3.04 -32.33
CA GLN A 109 12.39 -3.95 -33.49
C GLN A 109 12.06 -3.25 -34.81
N SER A 110 11.53 -2.02 -34.78
CA SER A 110 11.16 -1.28 -35.99
C SER A 110 12.32 -0.40 -36.46
N ASP A 111 12.97 -0.82 -37.55
CA ASP A 111 14.17 -0.20 -38.17
C ASP A 111 13.96 1.27 -38.59
N GLU A 112 12.71 1.71 -38.84
CA GLU A 112 12.39 3.09 -39.19
C GLU A 112 12.53 4.10 -38.04
N LEU A 113 12.44 3.65 -36.78
CA LEU A 113 12.59 4.53 -35.61
C LEU A 113 14.05 4.86 -35.31
N ASP A 114 14.98 3.98 -35.68
CA ASP A 114 16.43 4.15 -35.43
C ASP A 114 16.97 5.40 -36.15
N SER A 115 16.57 5.60 -37.41
CA SER A 115 17.01 6.74 -38.24
C SER A 115 16.50 8.11 -37.76
N LYS A 116 15.35 8.17 -37.05
CA LYS A 116 14.74 9.42 -36.59
C LYS A 116 14.93 9.69 -35.09
N MET A 117 15.29 8.68 -34.30
CA MET A 117 15.42 8.78 -32.85
C MET A 117 16.87 8.95 -32.38
N ALA A 118 17.87 8.57 -33.21
CA ALA A 118 19.29 8.77 -32.94
C ALA A 118 19.72 10.26 -32.83
N SER A 119 18.94 11.21 -33.36
CA SER A 119 19.34 12.63 -33.40
C SER A 119 19.00 13.45 -32.14
N CYS A 120 18.27 12.92 -31.15
CA CYS A 120 17.89 13.73 -29.98
C CYS A 120 17.51 12.89 -28.75
N SER A 121 18.47 12.59 -27.88
CA SER A 121 18.26 11.68 -26.74
C SER A 121 17.35 12.25 -25.64
N TYR A 122 17.23 13.57 -25.50
CA TYR A 122 16.37 14.19 -24.47
C TYR A 122 14.91 14.30 -24.91
N VAL A 123 14.66 14.52 -26.21
CA VAL A 123 13.30 14.63 -26.79
C VAL A 123 12.67 13.22 -26.99
N ALA A 124 13.46 12.16 -26.80
CA ALA A 124 12.98 10.78 -26.87
C ALA A 124 11.96 10.46 -25.77
N HIS A 125 12.13 10.91 -24.53
CA HIS A 125 11.23 10.53 -23.43
C HIS A 125 9.80 11.07 -23.60
N GLU A 126 9.66 12.35 -23.98
CA GLU A 126 8.35 12.96 -24.26
C GLU A 126 7.69 12.34 -25.49
N ARG A 127 8.48 12.08 -26.55
CA ARG A 127 7.99 11.42 -27.76
C ARG A 127 7.55 9.98 -27.50
N LEU A 128 8.28 9.22 -26.69
CA LEU A 128 7.91 7.85 -26.28
C LEU A 128 6.66 7.85 -25.39
N SER A 129 6.53 8.81 -24.47
CA SER A 129 5.35 8.93 -23.61
C SER A 129 4.09 9.24 -24.43
N TYR A 130 4.20 10.14 -25.41
CA TYR A 130 3.13 10.43 -26.37
C TYR A 130 2.81 9.22 -27.26
N ALA A 131 3.83 8.62 -27.88
CA ALA A 131 3.66 7.46 -28.75
C ALA A 131 3.04 6.27 -28.01
N PHE A 132 3.47 6.00 -26.77
CA PHE A 132 2.86 4.98 -25.93
C PHE A 132 1.39 5.30 -25.61
N SER A 133 1.06 6.58 -25.38
CA SER A 133 -0.32 7.00 -25.13
C SER A 133 -1.22 6.74 -26.35
N VAL A 134 -0.73 7.01 -27.56
CA VAL A 134 -1.44 6.70 -28.82
C VAL A 134 -1.57 5.18 -29.01
N TRP A 135 -0.46 4.45 -28.93
CA TRP A 135 -0.41 2.99 -29.09
C TRP A 135 -1.34 2.24 -28.12
N ARG A 136 -1.38 2.70 -26.87
CA ARG A 136 -2.26 2.16 -25.82
C ARG A 136 -3.74 2.38 -26.12
N MET A 137 -4.09 3.47 -26.79
CA MET A 137 -5.48 3.84 -27.10
C MET A 137 -5.97 3.17 -28.39
N GLU A 138 -5.08 2.84 -29.32
CA GLU A 138 -5.41 2.14 -30.57
C GLU A 138 -5.96 0.71 -30.36
N GLY A 139 -5.86 0.15 -29.14
CA GLY A 139 -6.53 -1.10 -28.74
C GLY A 139 -7.90 -0.95 -28.06
N ALA A 140 -8.35 0.28 -27.75
CA ALA A 140 -9.59 0.51 -27.01
C ALA A 140 -10.86 0.54 -27.88
N TRP A 141 -10.73 0.60 -29.20
CA TRP A 141 -11.88 0.49 -30.14
C TRP A 141 -12.13 -0.93 -30.66
N SER A 142 -11.21 -1.89 -30.45
CA SER A 142 -11.36 -3.23 -31.03
C SER A 142 -12.08 -4.26 -30.14
N MET A 143 -12.54 -3.90 -28.92
CA MET A 143 -13.22 -4.83 -28.01
C MET A 143 -14.61 -4.38 -27.54
N SER A 144 -15.20 -3.34 -28.16
CA SER A 144 -16.61 -2.96 -27.94
C SER A 144 -17.47 -3.08 -29.20
N ALA A 145 -17.27 -4.15 -29.97
CA ALA A 145 -18.13 -4.49 -31.09
C ALA A 145 -18.14 -6.00 -31.34
N SER A 146 -18.70 -6.76 -30.40
CA SER A 146 -19.32 -8.06 -30.69
C SER A 146 -20.31 -8.33 -29.55
N HIS A 147 -21.58 -8.07 -29.87
CA HIS A 147 -22.76 -8.49 -29.12
C HIS A 147 -23.12 -9.91 -29.55
#